data_AF-A0A6J1LNE1-F1
#
_entry.id   AF-A0A6J1LNE1-F1
#
_cell.length_a   1.000
_cell.length_b   1.000
_cell.length_c   1.000
_cell.angle_alpha   90.00
_cell.angle_beta   90.00
_cell.angle_gamma   90.00
#
_symmetry.space_group_name_H-M   'P 1'
#
loop_
_entity.id
_entity.type
_entity.pdbx_description
1 polymer ?
#
loop_
_entity_poly.entity_id
_entity_poly.type
_entity_poly.pdbx_seq_one_letter_code
_entity_poly.pdbx_strand_id
1 'polypeptide(L)'
;MSNQTNNKRAEYRDMAVNVYSTNVTSENLSRHDMLAWVNDCLASQFSKIEELCTGAAYCQFMDMLFPNSVPVKRVKFRTNLEHEYIQNFKILQAGFKKMSVDKIIPVDKLIKGRFQDNFEFLQWFKKFFDANYDGHEYDPLSQRNNVKLGSGGGGSHTGSGIGSSINELHTVHRRQQVQHSSHSQTQSSQHPPLVSNGRTVSMRSKTVSKVPPRTNNATPPNRMTVATTGAVKKNDAVTAQSNQQIEELSNQVRPEVEIMDMRLNLEGLEKERDFYFSKLRDIEILCQEADEAEPAQLVQKILDILYATEDGFAPPDDAPPEDEEY
;
A
#
# COMPACT_ATOMS: atom_id res chain seq x y z
N MET A 1 -30.75 -0.34 -37.74
CA MET A 1 -29.46 -1.06 -37.83
C MET A 1 -28.25 -0.22 -37.39
N SER A 2 -28.42 1.05 -37.00
CA SER A 2 -27.30 1.95 -36.67
C SER A 2 -26.84 1.93 -35.19
N ASN A 3 -27.55 1.25 -34.29
CA ASN A 3 -27.19 1.21 -32.86
C ASN A 3 -26.26 0.04 -32.48
N GLN A 4 -26.18 -1.02 -33.30
CA GLN A 4 -25.33 -2.18 -32.99
C GLN A 4 -23.84 -1.90 -33.31
N THR A 5 -23.59 -1.08 -34.35
CA THR A 5 -22.24 -0.79 -34.85
C THR A 5 -21.50 0.20 -33.96
N ASN A 6 -22.21 1.14 -33.31
CA ASN A 6 -21.62 2.04 -32.32
C ASN A 6 -21.26 1.32 -31.02
N ASN A 7 -22.01 0.27 -30.64
CA ASN A 7 -21.72 -0.49 -29.43
C ASN A 7 -20.45 -1.36 -29.58
N LYS A 8 -20.28 -2.00 -30.75
CA LYS A 8 -19.06 -2.78 -31.04
C LYS A 8 -17.80 -1.92 -31.23
N ARG A 9 -17.95 -0.67 -31.67
CA ARG A 9 -16.82 0.27 -31.84
C ARG A 9 -16.38 0.90 -30.52
N ALA A 10 -17.25 0.92 -29.51
CA ALA A 10 -16.89 1.27 -28.13
C ALA A 10 -16.15 0.12 -27.42
N GLU A 11 -16.51 -1.15 -27.69
CA GLU A 11 -15.87 -2.33 -27.10
C GLU A 11 -14.37 -2.48 -27.45
N TYR A 12 -13.91 -1.95 -28.59
CA TYR A 12 -12.50 -2.02 -29.00
C TYR A 12 -11.63 -0.87 -28.46
N ARG A 13 -12.21 0.18 -27.84
CA ARG A 13 -11.44 1.33 -27.33
C ARG A 13 -10.96 1.18 -25.88
N ASP A 14 -11.39 0.14 -25.19
CA ASP A 14 -11.09 -0.12 -23.77
C ASP A 14 -10.23 -1.39 -23.60
N MET A 15 -9.26 -1.66 -24.47
CA MET A 15 -8.27 -2.71 -24.23
C MET A 15 -7.01 -2.09 -23.64
N ALA A 16 -6.44 -2.74 -22.62
CA ALA A 16 -5.20 -2.28 -22.03
C ALA A 16 -4.01 -2.53 -22.98
N VAL A 17 -3.06 -1.62 -22.96
CA VAL A 17 -1.74 -1.81 -23.57
C VAL A 17 -0.95 -2.79 -22.68
N ASN A 18 -0.62 -3.96 -23.22
CA ASN A 18 0.21 -4.94 -22.53
C ASN A 18 1.68 -4.51 -22.54
N VAL A 19 2.41 -4.88 -21.49
CA VAL A 19 3.86 -4.62 -21.37
C VAL A 19 4.58 -5.91 -21.00
N TYR A 20 5.77 -6.09 -21.55
CA TYR A 20 6.61 -7.26 -21.33
C TYR A 20 7.93 -6.83 -20.72
N SER A 21 8.49 -7.69 -19.85
CA SER A 21 9.83 -7.47 -19.34
C SER A 21 10.84 -7.74 -20.45
N THR A 22 11.37 -6.69 -21.07
CA THR A 22 12.55 -6.78 -21.95
C THR A 22 13.77 -6.28 -21.18
N ASN A 23 14.94 -6.90 -21.36
CA ASN A 23 16.21 -6.50 -20.72
C ASN A 23 16.77 -5.13 -21.19
N VAL A 24 15.96 -4.34 -21.91
CA VAL A 24 16.30 -2.97 -22.28
C VAL A 24 16.17 -2.06 -21.06
N THR A 25 17.19 -1.23 -20.82
CA THR A 25 17.44 -0.41 -19.64
C THR A 25 16.40 0.71 -19.39
N SER A 26 15.13 0.35 -19.22
CA SER A 26 14.15 1.24 -18.59
C SER A 26 14.52 1.39 -17.11
N GLU A 27 14.62 2.63 -16.62
CA GLU A 27 14.98 2.97 -15.25
C GLU A 27 14.21 2.12 -14.22
N ASN A 28 14.89 1.14 -13.62
CA ASN A 28 14.30 0.32 -12.57
C ASN A 28 14.26 1.15 -11.29
N LEU A 29 13.04 1.53 -10.87
CA LEU A 29 12.83 2.27 -9.62
C LEU A 29 13.34 1.48 -8.41
N SER A 30 13.96 2.19 -7.47
CA SER A 30 14.33 1.62 -6.19
C SER A 30 13.09 1.20 -5.40
N ARG A 31 13.26 0.32 -4.42
CA ARG A 31 12.20 -0.07 -3.48
C ARG A 31 11.53 1.13 -2.82
N HIS A 32 12.31 2.14 -2.41
CA HIS A 32 11.80 3.33 -1.74
C HIS A 32 10.98 4.20 -2.69
N ASP A 33 11.47 4.42 -3.91
CA ASP A 33 10.75 5.21 -4.91
C ASP A 33 9.46 4.51 -5.34
N MET A 34 9.48 3.18 -5.43
CA MET A 34 8.29 2.39 -5.74
C MET A 34 7.23 2.49 -4.65
N LEU A 35 7.63 2.45 -3.36
CA LEU A 35 6.69 2.67 -2.25
C LEU A 35 6.15 4.09 -2.23
N ALA A 36 7.01 5.09 -2.47
CA ALA A 36 6.60 6.49 -2.56
C ALA A 36 5.55 6.67 -3.65
N TRP A 37 5.80 6.13 -4.85
CA TRP A 37 4.85 6.15 -5.97
C TRP A 37 3.49 5.55 -5.58
N VAL A 38 3.46 4.34 -5.00
CA VAL A 38 2.20 3.73 -4.59
C VAL A 38 1.47 4.57 -3.55
N ASN A 39 2.20 5.08 -2.57
CA ASN A 39 1.63 5.89 -1.50
C ASN A 39 1.06 7.22 -1.99
N ASP A 40 1.73 7.87 -2.93
CA ASP A 40 1.28 9.13 -3.51
C ASP A 40 0.04 8.92 -4.39
N CYS A 41 0.05 7.91 -5.27
CA CYS A 41 -1.09 7.63 -6.15
C CYS A 41 -2.35 7.19 -5.38
N LEU A 42 -2.20 6.39 -4.32
CA LEU A 42 -3.33 5.80 -3.61
C LEU A 42 -3.61 6.46 -2.27
N ALA A 43 -2.93 7.54 -1.89
CA ALA A 43 -3.01 8.13 -0.56
C ALA A 43 -2.90 7.06 0.55
N SER A 44 -1.91 6.18 0.43
CA SER A 44 -1.64 5.08 1.36
C SER A 44 -0.41 5.35 2.23
N GLN A 45 -0.10 4.41 3.14
CA GLN A 45 1.01 4.52 4.10
C GLN A 45 1.77 3.20 4.19
N PHE A 46 2.05 2.56 3.05
CA PHE A 46 2.84 1.34 3.00
C PHE A 46 4.28 1.63 3.40
N SER A 47 4.81 0.78 4.26
CA SER A 47 6.20 0.82 4.74
C SER A 47 7.06 -0.28 4.12
N LYS A 48 6.42 -1.34 3.63
CA LYS A 48 7.04 -2.53 3.07
C LYS A 48 6.30 -2.95 1.79
N ILE A 49 7.04 -3.44 0.81
CA ILE A 49 6.48 -3.90 -0.48
C ILE A 49 5.56 -5.10 -0.27
N GLU A 50 5.90 -5.94 0.70
CA GLU A 50 5.17 -7.13 1.12
C GLU A 50 3.73 -6.82 1.52
N GLU A 51 3.41 -5.59 1.95
CA GLU A 51 2.04 -5.19 2.30
C GLU A 51 1.09 -5.15 1.09
N LEU A 52 1.64 -5.13 -0.13
CA LEU A 52 0.86 -5.22 -1.37
C LEU A 52 0.32 -6.64 -1.63
N CYS A 53 0.75 -7.64 -0.84
CA CYS A 53 0.24 -9.01 -0.87
C CYS A 53 -1.27 -9.10 -0.61
N THR A 54 -1.89 -8.05 -0.07
CA THR A 54 -3.35 -7.99 0.12
C THR A 54 -4.12 -7.95 -1.20
N GLY A 55 -3.48 -7.57 -2.31
CA GLY A 55 -4.10 -7.41 -3.63
C GLY A 55 -5.00 -6.17 -3.77
N ALA A 56 -5.28 -5.44 -2.69
CA ALA A 56 -6.23 -4.33 -2.69
C ALA A 56 -5.72 -3.10 -3.46
N ALA A 57 -4.43 -2.80 -3.34
CA ALA A 57 -3.78 -1.70 -4.07
C ALA A 57 -3.91 -1.88 -5.58
N TYR A 58 -3.59 -3.08 -6.08
CA TYR A 58 -3.69 -3.40 -7.50
C TYR A 58 -5.13 -3.35 -8.03
N CYS A 59 -6.12 -3.79 -7.25
CA CYS A 59 -7.52 -3.61 -7.63
C CYS A 59 -7.85 -2.12 -7.78
N GLN A 60 -7.38 -1.28 -6.88
CA GLN A 60 -7.64 0.15 -6.97
C GLN A 60 -6.91 0.83 -8.12
N PHE A 61 -5.68 0.45 -8.40
CA PHE A 61 -4.98 0.90 -9.61
C PHE A 61 -5.73 0.51 -10.87
N MET A 62 -6.34 -0.68 -10.93
CA MET A 62 -7.17 -1.06 -12.07
C MET A 62 -8.42 -0.20 -12.22
N ASP A 63 -9.04 0.19 -11.11
CA ASP A 63 -10.17 1.14 -11.14
C ASP A 63 -9.73 2.54 -11.58
N MET A 64 -8.53 2.97 -11.15
CA MET A 64 -7.90 4.21 -11.59
C MET A 64 -7.57 4.17 -13.08
N LEU A 65 -6.88 3.15 -13.59
CA LEU A 65 -6.53 3.05 -15.01
C LEU A 65 -7.78 2.89 -15.89
N PHE A 66 -8.71 2.04 -15.44
CA PHE A 66 -9.84 1.59 -16.24
C PHE A 66 -11.11 1.55 -15.37
N PRO A 67 -11.88 2.65 -15.30
CA PRO A 67 -13.08 2.71 -14.48
C PRO A 67 -14.06 1.57 -14.81
N ASN A 68 -14.64 0.96 -13.77
CA ASN A 68 -15.53 -0.22 -13.88
C ASN A 68 -14.85 -1.52 -14.36
N SER A 69 -13.51 -1.56 -14.49
CA SER A 69 -12.80 -2.82 -14.78
C SER A 69 -12.89 -3.80 -13.61
N VAL A 70 -12.95 -3.29 -12.38
CA VAL A 70 -13.07 -4.08 -11.15
C VAL A 70 -14.27 -3.63 -10.29
N PRO A 71 -14.95 -4.55 -9.58
CA PRO A 71 -15.97 -4.20 -8.59
C PRO A 71 -15.34 -3.70 -7.28
N VAL A 72 -14.87 -2.45 -7.23
CA VAL A 72 -14.20 -1.81 -6.08
C VAL A 72 -14.89 -2.06 -4.74
N LYS A 73 -16.23 -1.98 -4.70
CA LYS A 73 -17.03 -2.21 -3.48
C LYS A 73 -16.87 -3.60 -2.85
N ARG A 74 -16.39 -4.59 -3.62
CA ARG A 74 -16.14 -5.96 -3.15
C ARG A 74 -14.70 -6.17 -2.65
N VAL A 75 -13.81 -5.21 -2.91
CA VAL A 75 -12.40 -5.29 -2.51
C VAL A 75 -12.28 -5.12 -0.99
N LYS A 76 -11.49 -5.99 -0.37
CA LYS A 76 -11.14 -5.93 1.04
C LYS A 76 -9.92 -5.03 1.21
N PHE A 77 -10.13 -3.73 1.40
CA PHE A 77 -9.04 -2.75 1.50
C PHE A 77 -8.19 -2.87 2.75
N ARG A 78 -8.79 -3.37 3.85
CA ARG A 78 -8.12 -3.55 5.13
C ARG A 78 -8.41 -4.95 5.66
N THR A 79 -7.42 -5.83 5.60
CA THR A 79 -7.56 -7.24 5.97
C THR A 79 -6.21 -7.82 6.38
N ASN A 80 -6.20 -8.83 7.24
CA ASN A 80 -5.04 -9.63 7.61
C ASN A 80 -5.24 -11.13 7.32
N LEU A 81 -6.25 -11.49 6.52
CA LEU A 81 -6.67 -12.86 6.28
C LEU A 81 -6.30 -13.29 4.86
N GLU A 82 -5.47 -14.33 4.74
CA GLU A 82 -4.96 -14.81 3.44
C GLU A 82 -6.10 -15.15 2.46
N HIS A 83 -7.20 -15.72 2.94
CA HIS A 83 -8.35 -16.03 2.08
C HIS A 83 -9.04 -14.78 1.51
N GLU A 84 -8.95 -13.63 2.18
CA GLU A 84 -9.43 -12.35 1.66
C GLU A 84 -8.45 -11.76 0.64
N TYR A 85 -7.14 -12.01 0.78
CA TYR A 85 -6.14 -11.63 -0.23
C TYR A 85 -6.39 -12.37 -1.54
N ILE A 86 -6.68 -13.68 -1.46
CA ILE A 86 -7.07 -14.50 -2.61
C ILE A 86 -8.34 -13.93 -3.28
N GLN A 87 -9.32 -13.49 -2.50
CA GLN A 87 -10.53 -12.86 -3.06
C GLN A 87 -10.22 -11.56 -3.82
N ASN A 88 -9.36 -10.71 -3.28
CA ASN A 88 -8.90 -9.50 -3.96
C ASN A 88 -8.15 -9.83 -5.26
N PHE A 89 -7.25 -10.81 -5.25
CA PHE A 89 -6.55 -11.22 -6.46
C PHE A 89 -7.47 -11.85 -7.51
N LYS A 90 -8.54 -12.55 -7.12
CA LYS A 90 -9.58 -13.01 -8.07
C LYS A 90 -10.33 -11.84 -8.71
N ILE A 91 -10.58 -10.77 -7.95
CA ILE A 91 -11.16 -9.53 -8.48
C ILE A 91 -10.19 -8.90 -9.50
N LEU A 92 -8.90 -8.83 -9.17
CA LEU A 92 -7.87 -8.31 -10.06
C LEU A 92 -7.75 -9.12 -11.36
N GLN A 93 -7.70 -10.46 -11.27
CA GLN A 93 -7.68 -11.36 -12.44
C GLN A 93 -8.90 -11.14 -13.34
N ALA A 94 -10.08 -10.93 -12.77
CA ALA A 94 -11.28 -10.62 -13.54
C ALA A 94 -11.16 -9.27 -14.26
N GLY A 95 -10.55 -8.27 -13.62
CA GLY A 95 -10.23 -6.98 -14.24
C GLY A 95 -9.23 -7.13 -15.39
N PHE A 96 -8.14 -7.87 -15.19
CA PHE A 96 -7.15 -8.17 -16.23
C PHE A 96 -7.81 -8.85 -17.44
N LYS A 97 -8.62 -9.89 -17.19
CA LYS A 97 -9.37 -10.56 -18.26
C LYS A 97 -10.30 -9.62 -19.01
N LYS A 98 -11.01 -8.73 -18.30
CA LYS A 98 -11.93 -7.76 -18.91
C LYS A 98 -11.19 -6.76 -19.81
N MET A 99 -10.01 -6.33 -19.39
CA MET A 99 -9.17 -5.38 -20.14
C MET A 99 -8.19 -6.06 -21.10
N SER A 100 -8.28 -7.39 -21.26
CA SER A 100 -7.40 -8.21 -22.09
C SER A 100 -5.90 -8.06 -21.77
N VAL A 101 -5.60 -7.98 -20.47
CA VAL A 101 -4.24 -8.04 -19.95
C VAL A 101 -3.79 -9.50 -19.93
N ASP A 102 -2.68 -9.82 -20.59
CA ASP A 102 -2.18 -11.19 -20.76
C ASP A 102 -1.25 -11.66 -19.63
N LYS A 103 -0.76 -10.73 -18.81
CA LYS A 103 0.09 -11.03 -17.65
C LYS A 103 -0.61 -11.97 -16.68
N ILE A 104 0.02 -13.12 -16.46
CA ILE A 104 -0.39 -14.06 -15.41
C ILE A 104 0.02 -13.52 -14.04
N ILE A 105 -0.95 -13.47 -13.13
CA ILE A 105 -0.73 -13.04 -11.74
C ILE A 105 -0.33 -14.26 -10.89
N PRO A 106 0.87 -14.31 -10.30
CA PRO A 106 1.33 -15.43 -9.49
C PRO A 106 0.73 -15.38 -8.07
N VAL A 107 -0.60 -15.54 -7.97
CA VAL A 107 -1.38 -15.33 -6.73
C VAL A 107 -0.79 -16.11 -5.55
N ASP A 108 -0.48 -17.40 -5.73
CA ASP A 108 0.02 -18.27 -4.65
C ASP A 108 1.34 -17.80 -4.05
N LYS A 109 2.17 -17.08 -4.83
CA LYS A 109 3.43 -16.50 -4.37
C LYS A 109 3.20 -15.14 -3.70
N LEU A 110 2.38 -14.29 -4.33
CA LEU A 110 2.12 -12.93 -3.85
C LEU A 110 1.46 -12.91 -2.47
N ILE A 111 0.42 -13.73 -2.27
CA ILE A 111 -0.34 -13.76 -1.00
C ILE A 111 0.51 -14.19 0.20
N LYS A 112 1.66 -14.82 -0.03
CA LYS A 112 2.61 -15.19 1.04
C LYS A 112 3.40 -14.02 1.58
N GLY A 113 3.27 -12.83 0.98
CA GLY A 113 3.95 -11.63 1.44
C GLY A 113 5.47 -11.73 1.34
N ARG A 114 6.00 -12.49 0.36
CA ARG A 114 7.44 -12.54 0.10
C ARG A 114 7.86 -11.30 -0.67
N PHE A 115 8.97 -10.68 -0.25
CA PHE A 115 9.49 -9.47 -0.86
C PHE A 115 9.78 -9.63 -2.36
N GLN A 116 10.57 -10.63 -2.73
CA GLN A 116 11.00 -10.86 -4.12
C GLN A 116 9.81 -10.96 -5.08
N ASP A 117 8.84 -11.84 -4.80
CA ASP A 117 7.67 -12.05 -5.66
C ASP A 117 6.79 -10.78 -5.76
N ASN A 118 6.59 -10.08 -4.63
CA ASN A 118 5.77 -8.87 -4.62
C ASN A 118 6.48 -7.70 -5.33
N PHE A 119 7.79 -7.60 -5.21
CA PHE A 119 8.57 -6.55 -5.85
C PHE A 119 8.66 -6.75 -7.36
N GLU A 120 8.91 -7.98 -7.83
CA GLU A 120 8.90 -8.32 -9.25
C GLU A 120 7.55 -7.99 -9.90
N PHE A 121 6.44 -8.39 -9.27
CA PHE A 121 5.12 -8.08 -9.79
C PHE A 121 4.83 -6.57 -9.80
N LEU A 122 5.25 -5.84 -8.77
CA LEU A 122 5.06 -4.39 -8.69
C LEU A 122 5.87 -3.64 -9.75
N GLN A 123 7.11 -4.07 -10.03
CA GLN A 123 7.92 -3.49 -11.10
C GLN A 123 7.24 -3.61 -12.46
N TRP A 124 6.73 -4.80 -12.78
CA TRP A 124 5.94 -5.00 -13.98
C TRP A 124 4.67 -4.14 -13.97
N PHE A 125 3.96 -4.10 -12.84
CA PHE A 125 2.72 -3.35 -12.71
C PHE A 125 2.95 -1.83 -12.89
N LYS A 126 4.08 -1.30 -12.44
CA LYS A 126 4.45 0.10 -12.67
C LYS A 126 4.62 0.42 -14.16
N LYS A 127 5.34 -0.43 -14.90
CA LYS A 127 5.47 -0.27 -16.36
C LYS A 127 4.11 -0.35 -17.05
N PHE A 128 3.26 -1.27 -16.59
CA PHE A 128 1.89 -1.41 -17.09
C PHE A 128 1.06 -0.16 -16.81
N PHE A 129 1.17 0.40 -15.60
CA PHE A 129 0.49 1.63 -15.22
C PHE A 129 0.93 2.80 -16.10
N ASP A 130 2.23 3.00 -16.28
CA ASP A 130 2.78 4.10 -17.08
C ASP A 130 2.37 4.04 -18.55
N ALA A 131 2.23 2.82 -19.10
CA ALA A 131 1.79 2.62 -20.47
C ALA A 131 0.29 2.90 -20.69
N ASN A 132 -0.51 2.91 -19.62
CA ASN A 132 -1.97 2.96 -19.71
C ASN A 132 -2.60 4.19 -19.05
N TYR A 133 -1.91 4.86 -18.13
CA TYR A 133 -2.46 6.02 -17.44
C TYR A 133 -2.48 7.24 -18.37
N ASP A 134 -3.65 7.83 -18.56
CA ASP A 134 -3.88 8.99 -19.43
C ASP A 134 -3.73 10.34 -18.69
N GLY A 135 -3.43 10.31 -17.38
CA GLY A 135 -3.23 11.50 -16.55
C GLY A 135 -4.50 12.10 -15.93
N HIS A 136 -5.66 11.44 -16.02
CA HIS A 136 -6.89 11.96 -15.40
C HIS A 136 -6.83 12.01 -13.86
N GLU A 137 -7.61 12.91 -13.26
CA GLU A 137 -7.67 13.03 -11.81
C GLU A 137 -8.42 11.85 -11.18
N TYR A 138 -7.86 11.27 -10.13
CA TYR A 138 -8.47 10.17 -9.37
C TYR A 138 -8.40 10.48 -7.88
N ASP A 139 -9.53 10.42 -7.17
CA ASP A 139 -9.58 10.53 -5.71
C ASP A 139 -9.62 9.14 -5.06
N PRO A 140 -8.47 8.60 -4.62
CA PRO A 140 -8.39 7.24 -4.11
C PRO A 140 -9.08 7.07 -2.74
N LEU A 141 -9.22 8.12 -1.94
CA LEU A 141 -9.85 8.03 -0.63
C LEU A 141 -11.36 7.92 -0.76
N SER A 142 -11.96 8.76 -1.62
CA SER A 142 -13.41 8.69 -1.89
C SER A 142 -13.81 7.34 -2.48
N GLN A 143 -13.02 6.79 -3.41
CA GLN A 143 -13.33 5.47 -4.01
C GLN A 143 -13.29 4.32 -2.99
N ARG A 144 -12.49 4.44 -1.93
CA ARG A 144 -12.44 3.47 -0.82
C ARG A 144 -13.40 3.77 0.32
N ASN A 145 -14.25 4.79 0.22
CA ASN A 145 -15.05 5.30 1.35
C ASN A 145 -14.17 5.64 2.57
N ASN A 146 -13.02 6.26 2.35
CA ASN A 146 -12.01 6.64 3.37
C ASN A 146 -11.39 5.45 4.14
N VAL A 147 -11.53 4.23 3.65
CA VAL A 147 -10.85 3.06 4.23
C VAL A 147 -9.35 3.11 3.89
N LYS A 148 -8.51 2.88 4.90
CA LYS A 148 -7.05 2.75 4.75
C LYS A 148 -6.69 1.45 4.04
N LEU A 149 -5.63 1.45 3.23
CA LEU A 149 -5.06 0.21 2.69
C LEU A 149 -4.15 -0.50 3.69
N GLY A 150 -4.04 -1.81 3.49
CA GLY A 150 -2.98 -2.64 4.07
C GLY A 150 -3.47 -3.62 5.13
N SER A 151 -2.51 -4.18 5.84
CA SER A 151 -2.77 -5.24 6.82
C SER A 151 -3.62 -4.75 7.99
N GLY A 152 -4.69 -5.48 8.29
CA GLY A 152 -5.55 -5.25 9.44
C GLY A 152 -4.85 -5.57 10.76
N GLY A 153 -3.97 -4.69 11.25
CA GLY A 153 -3.28 -4.83 12.54
C GLY A 153 -3.75 -3.82 13.58
N GLY A 154 -4.36 -4.31 14.67
CA GLY A 154 -4.29 -3.75 16.03
C GLY A 154 -4.71 -2.30 16.28
N GLY A 155 -5.96 -1.94 16.01
CA GLY A 155 -6.61 -0.83 16.73
C GLY A 155 -7.35 -1.39 17.94
N SER A 156 -6.98 -0.96 19.15
CA SER A 156 -7.69 -1.25 20.39
C SER A 156 -9.20 -1.06 20.24
N HIS A 157 -9.98 -1.89 20.94
CA HIS A 157 -11.42 -1.78 21.12
C HIS A 157 -11.89 -0.31 21.26
N THR A 158 -12.54 0.20 20.21
CA THR A 158 -13.66 1.14 20.29
C THR A 158 -14.59 0.73 19.15
N GLY A 159 -15.52 -0.20 19.38
CA GLY A 159 -16.87 0.14 19.82
C GLY A 159 -17.83 0.03 18.62
N SER A 160 -18.57 -1.09 18.54
CA SER A 160 -19.77 -1.18 17.70
C SER A 160 -20.83 -0.20 18.21
N GLY A 161 -21.48 0.54 17.30
CA GLY A 161 -22.72 1.25 17.63
C GLY A 161 -23.12 2.40 16.70
N ILE A 162 -23.92 2.07 15.69
CA ILE A 162 -25.20 2.72 15.34
C ILE A 162 -25.36 4.25 15.60
N GLY A 163 -25.57 5.01 14.51
CA GLY A 163 -26.67 5.98 14.41
C GLY A 163 -26.46 7.44 14.87
N SER A 164 -26.67 8.35 13.90
CA SER A 164 -27.33 9.66 14.01
C SER A 164 -26.55 10.91 14.48
N SER A 165 -26.40 11.82 13.51
CA SER A 165 -26.72 13.27 13.54
C SER A 165 -26.08 14.24 14.55
N ILE A 166 -25.46 15.28 13.96
CA ILE A 166 -25.44 16.70 14.37
C ILE A 166 -24.57 17.05 15.59
N ASN A 167 -23.42 17.71 15.40
CA ASN A 167 -23.33 19.18 15.42
C ASN A 167 -21.92 19.71 15.10
N GLU A 168 -21.96 20.86 14.48
CA GLU A 168 -20.91 21.77 14.01
C GLU A 168 -20.13 22.41 15.19
N LEU A 169 -18.81 22.59 15.07
CA LEU A 169 -18.10 23.90 15.18
C LEU A 169 -16.56 23.77 15.33
N HIS A 170 -15.88 24.44 14.39
CA HIS A 170 -14.77 25.39 14.56
C HIS A 170 -13.39 24.96 15.11
N THR A 171 -12.49 24.82 14.13
CA THR A 171 -11.09 25.30 14.06
C THR A 171 -10.73 26.47 14.97
N VAL A 172 -9.61 26.36 15.71
CA VAL A 172 -8.72 27.50 16.00
C VAL A 172 -7.25 27.07 15.99
N HIS A 173 -6.50 27.68 15.07
CA HIS A 173 -5.05 27.65 14.98
C HIS A 173 -4.38 28.43 16.12
N ARG A 174 -3.33 27.85 16.70
CA ARG A 174 -2.42 28.52 17.65
C ARG A 174 -1.24 29.12 16.87
N ARG A 175 -1.22 30.43 16.68
CA ARG A 175 -0.04 31.18 16.18
C ARG A 175 0.40 32.21 17.21
N GLN A 176 1.71 32.25 17.41
CA GLN A 176 2.47 33.04 18.40
C GLN A 176 2.26 34.56 18.26
N GLN A 177 2.23 35.23 19.41
CA GLN A 177 2.22 36.69 19.56
C GLN A 177 3.62 37.29 19.41
N VAL A 178 3.69 38.43 18.73
CA VAL A 178 4.77 39.43 18.86
C VAL A 178 4.14 40.72 19.38
N GLN A 179 4.76 41.31 20.39
CA GLN A 179 4.31 42.46 21.17
C GLN A 179 4.65 43.78 20.47
N HIS A 180 3.71 44.73 20.41
CA HIS A 180 4.01 46.17 20.42
C HIS A 180 2.90 46.95 21.15
N SER A 181 3.35 47.85 22.03
CA SER A 181 2.58 48.69 22.95
C SER A 181 2.11 50.01 22.32
N SER A 182 1.00 50.59 22.81
CA SER A 182 0.70 52.04 23.03
C SER A 182 -0.79 52.19 23.41
N HIS A 183 -1.16 52.44 24.68
CA HIS A 183 -1.42 53.74 25.34
C HIS A 183 -2.59 54.60 24.81
N SER A 184 -3.69 54.69 25.59
CA SER A 184 -4.53 55.86 25.97
C SER A 184 -5.95 55.39 26.36
N GLN A 185 -6.36 55.36 27.65
CA GLN A 185 -6.87 56.41 28.57
C GLN A 185 -8.34 56.86 28.37
N THR A 186 -9.00 57.08 29.54
CA THR A 186 -10.34 57.64 29.87
C THR A 186 -11.46 56.59 30.08
N GLN A 187 -11.91 56.23 31.30
CA GLN A 187 -12.50 56.89 32.49
C GLN A 187 -13.98 57.34 32.38
N SER A 188 -14.83 56.70 33.21
CA SER A 188 -16.00 57.17 34.01
C SER A 188 -17.08 56.05 34.03
N SER A 189 -17.36 55.33 35.12
CA SER A 189 -17.86 55.66 36.47
C SER A 189 -19.29 56.22 36.49
N GLN A 190 -20.30 55.42 36.90
CA GLN A 190 -20.97 55.48 38.23
C GLN A 190 -22.40 54.88 38.25
N HIS A 191 -22.55 53.85 39.10
CA HIS A 191 -23.58 53.55 40.11
C HIS A 191 -25.10 53.23 39.82
N PRO A 192 -25.74 52.40 40.70
CA PRO A 192 -27.12 51.84 40.64
C PRO A 192 -28.12 52.72 41.48
N PRO A 193 -29.37 52.35 41.95
CA PRO A 193 -29.98 51.01 42.19
C PRO A 193 -31.52 50.83 42.03
N LEU A 194 -31.95 49.57 42.33
CA LEU A 194 -33.20 49.01 42.91
C LEU A 194 -34.57 49.71 42.73
N VAL A 195 -35.65 48.92 42.52
CA VAL A 195 -36.72 48.59 43.52
C VAL A 195 -37.77 47.61 42.92
N SER A 196 -38.00 46.48 43.62
CA SER A 196 -39.26 45.75 44.01
C SER A 196 -40.51 45.72 43.08
N ASN A 197 -41.47 44.77 43.11
CA ASN A 197 -41.88 43.71 44.04
C ASN A 197 -43.01 42.86 43.40
N GLY A 198 -43.29 41.68 43.98
CA GLY A 198 -44.58 40.95 43.90
C GLY A 198 -44.37 39.46 43.55
N ARG A 199 -44.38 38.45 44.43
CA ARG A 199 -45.12 38.06 45.66
C ARG A 199 -46.46 37.38 45.41
N THR A 200 -46.50 36.03 45.55
CA THR A 200 -47.55 35.14 46.12
C THR A 200 -46.96 33.70 46.16
N VAL A 201 -46.59 33.05 47.28
CA VAL A 201 -47.31 32.50 48.47
C VAL A 201 -48.00 31.13 48.24
N SER A 202 -47.73 30.21 49.19
CA SER A 202 -48.45 28.98 49.61
C SER A 202 -48.26 27.67 48.84
N MET A 203 -48.19 26.46 49.43
CA MET A 203 -47.98 25.95 50.79
C MET A 203 -47.85 24.39 50.72
N ARG A 204 -47.01 23.77 51.58
CA ARG A 204 -47.25 22.62 52.52
C ARG A 204 -48.03 21.37 52.02
N SER A 205 -47.83 20.09 52.40
CA SER A 205 -46.85 19.23 53.10
C SER A 205 -47.43 17.79 53.18
N LYS A 206 -46.58 16.75 53.08
CA LYS A 206 -46.52 15.42 53.78
C LYS A 206 -47.68 14.38 53.79
N THR A 207 -47.22 13.12 53.95
CA THR A 207 -47.80 11.87 54.57
C THR A 207 -48.17 10.73 53.59
N VAL A 208 -48.02 9.41 53.82
CA VAL A 208 -47.42 8.52 54.87
C VAL A 208 -47.36 7.04 54.37
N SER A 209 -46.29 6.31 54.75
CA SER A 209 -46.05 4.88 55.14
C SER A 209 -46.72 3.62 54.50
N LYS A 210 -45.91 2.56 54.25
CA LYS A 210 -45.83 1.28 55.03
C LYS A 210 -44.75 0.28 54.51
N VAL A 211 -44.35 -0.69 55.36
CA VAL A 211 -42.99 -1.31 55.53
C VAL A 211 -42.99 -2.89 55.36
N PRO A 212 -42.00 -3.74 55.79
CA PRO A 212 -41.15 -4.69 55.02
C PRO A 212 -41.32 -6.20 55.41
N PRO A 213 -40.34 -7.13 55.15
CA PRO A 213 -39.38 -7.60 56.19
C PRO A 213 -37.93 -7.97 55.70
N ARG A 214 -36.84 -7.61 56.43
CA ARG A 214 -35.94 -8.38 57.38
C ARG A 214 -35.08 -9.51 56.75
N THR A 215 -33.80 -9.81 57.10
CA THR A 215 -32.73 -9.38 58.05
C THR A 215 -31.47 -10.26 57.73
N ASN A 216 -30.19 -9.87 57.91
CA ASN A 216 -29.41 -9.85 59.17
C ASN A 216 -27.95 -9.34 58.98
N ASN A 217 -27.51 -8.44 59.87
CA ASN A 217 -26.25 -8.31 60.65
C ASN A 217 -24.85 -8.57 60.01
N ALA A 218 -23.73 -7.89 60.31
CA ALA A 218 -23.33 -6.85 61.29
C ALA A 218 -21.96 -6.22 60.87
N THR A 219 -21.61 -5.08 61.48
CA THR A 219 -20.47 -4.16 61.16
C THR A 219 -19.29 -4.30 62.17
N PRO A 220 -18.17 -3.54 62.06
CA PRO A 220 -16.84 -3.91 61.55
C PRO A 220 -15.73 -4.03 62.65
N PRO A 221 -14.45 -4.21 62.27
CA PRO A 221 -13.48 -3.25 62.81
C PRO A 221 -12.35 -2.79 61.85
N ASN A 222 -11.92 -1.56 62.13
CA ASN A 222 -10.60 -0.95 61.97
C ASN A 222 -9.91 -0.76 60.60
N ARG A 223 -9.97 0.52 60.21
CA ARG A 223 -9.02 1.31 59.43
C ARG A 223 -7.56 1.08 59.85
N MET A 224 -6.73 0.64 58.90
CA MET A 224 -5.35 1.11 58.77
C MET A 224 -5.20 1.77 57.41
N THR A 225 -4.87 3.06 57.45
CA THR A 225 -4.46 3.85 56.29
C THR A 225 -3.08 3.38 55.82
N VAL A 226 -2.99 2.82 54.62
CA VAL A 226 -1.75 2.83 53.84
C VAL A 226 -2.04 3.57 52.55
N ALA A 227 -1.45 4.75 52.45
CA ALA A 227 -1.31 5.45 51.19
C ALA A 227 -0.34 4.66 50.31
N THR A 228 -0.77 4.28 49.12
CA THR A 228 0.16 3.95 48.03
C THR A 228 -0.38 4.56 46.74
N THR A 229 0.02 5.81 46.53
CA THR A 229 0.08 6.42 45.21
C THR A 229 1.11 5.68 44.37
N GLY A 230 0.73 5.27 43.15
CA GLY A 230 1.67 5.09 42.04
C GLY A 230 2.03 3.65 41.66
N ALA A 231 1.22 3.03 40.80
CA ALA A 231 1.65 1.88 40.01
C ALA A 231 0.81 1.74 38.72
N VAL A 232 0.86 2.74 37.84
CA VAL A 232 0.37 2.62 36.45
C VAL A 232 1.45 2.97 35.42
N LYS A 233 2.55 3.63 35.82
CA LYS A 233 3.58 4.13 34.89
C LYS A 233 4.66 3.12 34.46
N LYS A 234 4.63 1.87 34.96
CA LYS A 234 5.72 0.91 34.71
C LYS A 234 5.52 0.07 33.43
N ASN A 235 4.28 -0.12 32.98
CA ASN A 235 3.99 -0.92 31.79
C ASN A 235 4.28 -0.16 30.48
N ASP A 236 3.99 1.14 30.42
CA ASP A 236 4.24 1.95 29.22
C ASP A 236 5.74 2.10 28.91
N ALA A 237 6.58 2.16 29.94
CA ALA A 237 8.03 2.28 29.77
C ALA A 237 8.67 0.99 29.22
N VAL A 238 8.17 -0.18 29.63
CA VAL A 238 8.65 -1.49 29.16
C VAL A 238 8.24 -1.72 27.71
N THR A 239 7.01 -1.34 27.33
CA THR A 239 6.55 -1.42 25.93
C THR A 239 7.29 -0.43 25.03
N ALA A 240 7.57 0.79 25.51
CA ALA A 240 8.36 1.78 24.75
C ALA A 240 9.81 1.31 24.52
N GLN A 241 10.45 0.71 25.52
CA GLN A 241 11.78 0.12 25.38
C GLN A 241 11.80 -1.05 24.39
N SER A 242 10.78 -1.91 24.42
CA SER A 242 10.67 -3.04 23.49
C SER A 242 10.46 -2.57 22.04
N ASN A 243 9.65 -1.52 21.82
CA ASN A 243 9.45 -0.93 20.51
C ASN A 243 10.71 -0.24 19.95
N GLN A 244 11.47 0.46 20.80
CA GLN A 244 12.76 1.03 20.41
C GLN A 244 13.77 -0.05 19.99
N GLN A 245 13.81 -1.17 20.72
CA GLN A 245 14.70 -2.28 20.41
C GLN A 245 14.32 -2.99 19.10
N ILE A 246 13.02 -3.12 18.79
CA ILE A 246 12.52 -3.65 17.51
C ILE A 246 12.90 -2.73 16.34
N GLU A 247 12.80 -1.41 16.53
CA GLU A 247 13.15 -0.43 15.50
C GLU A 247 14.66 -0.39 15.23
N GLU A 248 15.48 -0.50 16.27
CA GLU A 248 16.94 -0.61 16.16
C GLU A 248 17.35 -1.92 15.45
N LEU A 249 16.79 -3.07 15.86
CA LEU A 249 16.99 -4.35 15.18
C LEU A 249 16.52 -4.31 13.72
N SER A 250 15.38 -3.67 13.44
CA SER A 250 14.89 -3.49 12.06
C SER A 250 15.83 -2.62 11.23
N ASN A 251 16.42 -1.58 11.81
CA ASN A 251 17.40 -0.74 11.12
C ASN A 251 18.73 -1.45 10.89
N GLN A 252 19.10 -2.42 11.74
CA GLN A 252 20.27 -3.28 11.55
C GLN A 252 20.07 -4.31 10.43
N VAL A 253 18.87 -4.90 10.31
CA VAL A 253 18.54 -5.93 9.30
C VAL A 253 18.26 -5.34 7.91
N ARG A 254 17.75 -4.09 7.83
CA ARG A 254 17.48 -3.39 6.56
C ARG A 254 18.67 -3.33 5.58
N PRO A 255 19.89 -2.91 5.98
CA PRO A 255 21.03 -2.92 5.07
C PRO A 255 21.43 -4.35 4.69
N GLU A 256 21.22 -5.34 5.55
CA GLU A 256 21.55 -6.74 5.30
C GLU A 256 20.66 -7.35 4.20
N VAL A 257 19.36 -7.02 4.20
CA VAL A 257 18.42 -7.40 3.13
C VAL A 257 18.78 -6.70 1.82
N GLU A 258 19.11 -5.41 1.85
CA GLU A 258 19.47 -4.66 0.64
C GLU A 258 20.80 -5.14 0.03
N ILE A 259 21.78 -5.50 0.88
CA ILE A 259 23.03 -6.13 0.46
C ILE A 259 22.75 -7.52 -0.13
N MET A 260 21.83 -8.29 0.43
CA MET A 260 21.46 -9.60 -0.10
C MET A 260 20.81 -9.48 -1.50
N ASP A 261 19.92 -8.51 -1.69
CA ASP A 261 19.27 -8.24 -2.99
C ASP A 261 20.31 -7.80 -4.05
N MET A 262 21.22 -6.90 -3.68
CA MET A 262 22.31 -6.49 -4.56
C MET A 262 23.22 -7.67 -4.91
N ARG A 263 23.50 -8.57 -3.96
CA ARG A 263 24.31 -9.76 -4.19
C ARG A 263 23.63 -10.74 -5.16
N LEU A 264 22.33 -10.96 -5.02
CA LEU A 264 21.58 -11.83 -5.94
C LEU A 264 21.54 -11.24 -7.36
N ASN A 265 21.35 -9.92 -7.48
CA ASN A 265 21.40 -9.25 -8.78
C ASN A 265 22.80 -9.31 -9.40
N LEU A 266 23.84 -9.09 -8.60
CA LEU A 266 25.23 -9.25 -9.06
C LEU A 266 25.50 -10.68 -9.49
N GLU A 267 25.04 -11.69 -8.75
CA GLU A 267 25.21 -13.10 -9.13
C GLU A 267 24.55 -13.42 -10.47
N GLY A 268 23.35 -12.87 -10.73
CA GLY A 268 22.69 -12.98 -12.03
C GLY A 268 23.51 -12.34 -13.16
N LEU A 269 23.95 -11.09 -12.95
CA LEU A 269 24.79 -10.37 -13.93
C LEU A 269 26.15 -11.02 -14.14
N GLU A 270 26.75 -11.62 -13.12
CA GLU A 270 28.01 -12.35 -13.23
C GLU A 270 27.85 -13.63 -14.04
N LYS A 271 26.74 -14.36 -13.88
CA LYS A 271 26.42 -15.51 -14.75
C LYS A 271 26.23 -15.09 -16.20
N GLU A 272 25.53 -13.99 -16.45
CA GLU A 272 25.39 -13.43 -17.81
C GLU A 272 26.75 -13.00 -18.38
N ARG A 273 27.56 -12.28 -17.61
CA ARG A 273 28.92 -11.89 -18.01
C ARG A 273 29.75 -13.11 -18.37
N ASP A 274 29.76 -14.12 -17.51
CA ASP A 274 30.58 -15.32 -17.69
C ASP A 274 30.09 -16.16 -18.87
N PHE A 275 28.78 -16.18 -19.12
CA PHE A 275 28.17 -16.81 -20.30
C PHE A 275 28.64 -16.15 -21.61
N TYR A 276 28.50 -14.83 -21.73
CA TYR A 276 28.95 -14.11 -22.93
C TYR A 276 30.48 -14.14 -23.08
N PHE A 277 31.21 -14.03 -21.98
CA PHE A 277 32.67 -14.12 -21.99
C PHE A 277 33.15 -15.51 -22.46
N SER A 278 32.52 -16.59 -21.98
CA SER A 278 32.85 -17.95 -22.40
C SER A 278 32.62 -18.15 -23.90
N LYS A 279 31.50 -17.66 -24.45
CA LYS A 279 31.24 -17.69 -25.91
C LYS A 279 32.30 -16.93 -26.70
N LEU A 280 32.68 -15.72 -26.27
CA LEU A 280 33.71 -14.93 -26.94
C LEU A 280 35.08 -15.60 -26.85
N ARG A 281 35.38 -16.26 -25.73
CA ARG A 281 36.61 -17.02 -25.54
C ARG A 281 36.66 -18.23 -26.47
N ASP A 282 35.56 -18.95 -26.63
CA ASP A 282 35.46 -20.08 -27.55
C ASP A 282 35.65 -19.62 -29.01
N ILE A 283 35.07 -18.48 -29.39
CA ILE A 283 35.27 -17.87 -30.72
C ILE A 283 36.72 -17.46 -30.92
N GLU A 284 37.36 -16.88 -29.92
CA GLU A 284 38.77 -16.48 -29.99
C GLU A 284 39.69 -17.69 -30.23
N ILE A 285 39.50 -18.77 -29.46
CA ILE A 285 40.23 -20.04 -29.65
C ILE A 285 39.99 -20.57 -31.06
N LEU A 286 38.73 -20.61 -31.48
CA LEU A 286 38.34 -21.10 -32.79
C LEU A 286 39.01 -20.30 -33.93
N CYS A 287 39.18 -18.98 -33.78
CA CYS A 287 39.88 -18.15 -34.75
C CYS A 287 41.41 -18.36 -34.74
N GLN A 288 42.00 -18.67 -33.59
CA GLN A 288 43.43 -18.95 -33.46
C GLN A 288 43.81 -20.30 -34.08
N GLU A 289 42.89 -21.27 -34.06
CA GLU A 289 43.10 -22.63 -34.60
C GLU A 289 42.70 -22.77 -36.08
N ALA A 290 42.25 -21.69 -36.72
CA ALA A 290 41.65 -21.71 -38.05
C ALA A 290 42.63 -21.83 -39.22
N ASP A 291 43.93 -22.04 -38.98
CA ASP A 291 45.00 -22.02 -40.00
C ASP A 291 44.78 -22.97 -41.20
N GLU A 292 43.90 -23.98 -41.09
CA GLU A 292 43.55 -24.92 -42.17
C GLU A 292 42.03 -25.03 -42.45
N ALA A 293 41.19 -24.20 -41.81
CA ALA A 293 39.74 -24.29 -41.95
C ALA A 293 39.22 -23.48 -43.16
N GLU A 294 38.36 -24.09 -43.97
CA GLU A 294 37.62 -23.38 -45.02
C GLU A 294 36.81 -22.23 -44.39
N PRO A 295 36.89 -20.98 -44.92
CA PRO A 295 36.23 -19.82 -44.33
C PRO A 295 34.74 -20.02 -44.05
N ALA A 296 34.05 -20.76 -44.92
CA ALA A 296 32.63 -21.08 -44.74
C ALA A 296 32.36 -21.97 -43.51
N GLN A 297 33.26 -22.92 -43.20
CA GLN A 297 33.13 -23.78 -42.02
C GLN A 297 33.45 -23.04 -40.73
N LEU A 298 34.40 -22.08 -40.78
CA LEU A 298 34.71 -21.21 -39.65
C LEU A 298 33.51 -20.33 -39.29
N VAL A 299 32.89 -19.69 -40.29
CA VAL A 299 31.69 -18.87 -40.09
C VAL A 299 30.56 -19.68 -39.46
N GLN A 300 30.30 -20.90 -39.96
CA GLN A 300 29.25 -21.75 -39.41
C GLN A 300 29.49 -22.06 -37.92
N LYS A 301 30.71 -22.44 -37.55
CA LYS A 301 31.07 -22.74 -36.16
C LYS A 301 30.94 -21.51 -35.23
N ILE A 302 31.24 -20.32 -35.73
CA ILE A 302 31.03 -19.07 -34.97
C ILE A 302 29.53 -18.83 -34.72
N LEU A 303 28.69 -19.01 -35.75
CA LEU A 303 27.24 -18.86 -35.60
C LEU A 303 26.67 -19.88 -34.61
N ASP A 304 27.13 -21.12 -34.66
CA ASP A 304 26.70 -22.16 -33.72
C ASP A 304 27.00 -21.76 -32.25
N ILE A 305 28.17 -21.18 -31.98
CA ILE A 305 28.53 -20.67 -30.64
C ILE A 305 27.65 -19.49 -30.25
N LEU A 306 27.40 -18.54 -31.16
CA LEU A 306 26.59 -17.35 -30.88
C LEU A 306 25.12 -17.69 -30.61
N TYR A 307 24.56 -18.66 -31.32
CA TYR A 307 23.14 -19.03 -31.21
C TYR A 307 22.87 -20.18 -30.22
N ALA A 308 23.89 -20.85 -29.70
CA ALA A 308 23.70 -21.86 -28.65
C ALA A 308 23.03 -21.24 -27.42
N THR A 309 21.89 -21.80 -26.99
CA THR A 309 21.14 -21.35 -25.82
C THR A 309 21.34 -22.30 -24.63
N GLU A 310 21.67 -21.75 -23.47
CA GLU A 310 21.72 -22.48 -22.19
C GLU A 310 20.47 -22.19 -21.35
N ASP A 311 20.11 -23.12 -20.45
CA ASP A 311 18.86 -23.09 -19.66
C ASP A 311 18.76 -21.79 -18.83
N GLY A 312 17.82 -20.92 -19.20
CA GLY A 312 17.66 -19.58 -18.62
C GLY A 312 17.98 -18.40 -19.55
N PHE A 313 18.48 -18.65 -20.77
CA PHE A 313 18.70 -17.63 -21.81
C PHE A 313 17.71 -17.81 -22.98
N ALA A 314 17.02 -16.73 -23.37
CA ALA A 314 16.16 -16.75 -24.54
C ALA A 314 16.99 -16.62 -25.83
N PRO A 315 16.77 -17.48 -26.86
CA PRO A 315 17.28 -17.20 -28.20
C PRO A 315 16.64 -15.91 -28.74
N PRO A 316 17.32 -15.16 -29.64
CA PRO A 316 16.67 -14.08 -30.37
C PRO A 316 15.50 -14.66 -31.17
N ASP A 317 14.27 -14.24 -30.88
CA ASP A 317 13.09 -14.61 -31.66
C ASP A 317 13.24 -14.06 -33.09
N ASP A 318 13.47 -15.00 -34.00
CA ASP A 318 13.14 -15.11 -35.42
C ASP A 318 13.48 -13.98 -36.43
N ALA A 319 14.04 -14.47 -37.54
CA ALA A 319 14.31 -13.78 -38.78
C ALA A 319 13.14 -12.90 -39.27
N PRO A 320 13.42 -11.76 -39.93
CA PRO A 320 12.38 -10.94 -40.54
C PRO A 320 11.56 -11.79 -41.53
N PRO A 321 10.24 -11.56 -41.62
CA PRO A 321 9.38 -12.31 -42.55
C PRO A 321 9.92 -12.14 -43.97
N GLU A 322 10.21 -13.27 -44.63
CA GLU A 322 10.52 -13.26 -46.05
C GLU A 322 9.29 -12.69 -46.80
N ASP A 323 9.55 -11.64 -47.59
CA ASP A 323 8.60 -11.09 -48.53
C ASP A 323 8.16 -12.20 -49.51
N GLU A 324 6.99 -12.81 -49.29
CA GLU A 324 6.31 -13.56 -50.34
C GLU A 324 5.69 -12.57 -51.34
N GLU A 325 6.53 -12.18 -52.30
CA GLU A 325 6.12 -11.71 -53.62
C GLU A 325 5.44 -12.89 -54.33
N TYR A 326 4.12 -12.82 -54.56
CA TYR A 326 3.40 -13.18 -55.80
C TYR A 326 1.89 -12.85 -55.69
#